data_AF-A0AAW6JPU0-F1
#
_entry.id   AF-A0AAW6JPU0-F1
#
_cell.length_a   1.000
_cell.length_b   1.000
_cell.length_c   1.000
_cell.angle_alpha   90.00
_cell.angle_beta   90.00
_cell.angle_gamma   90.00
#
_symmetry.space_group_name_H-M   'P 1'
#
loop_
_entity.id
_entity.type
_entity.pdbx_description
1 polymer ?
#
loop_
_entity_poly.entity_id
_entity_poly.type
_entity_poly.pdbx_seq_one_letter_code
_entity_poly.pdbx_strand_id
1 'polypeptide(L)'
;MTTDQPRETEFGELLVKIIKKPYIPVSKEVLVHPSPTPNKPGQPHRLRQSKLSNHAYAEAREKWTKIIAERNLYPDSHGLSYDMFMKMLRDLYGCDDVRDPEMPITREAVNHLVHTGNPGIKSKAAATVQDYNLQFICCFTQEHSFAELKAVGEKVLAEYHNQKRTAKAVEPVKLSLDFSLHQNNIPREDLYMSHKDKITDDKESANNLRSLIYNKIQEKGSHYFLRSNIPLEEIFTLIADENPKFSKETLVYLPELLDISLEEFILLLTKDTDNPSAGF
;
A
#
# COMPACT_ATOMS: atom_id res chain seq x y z
N MET A 1 7.62 -24.68 -18.65
CA MET A 1 7.42 -23.34 -19.24
C MET A 1 7.10 -22.40 -18.10
N THR A 2 7.93 -21.38 -17.92
CA THR A 2 8.07 -20.60 -16.69
C THR A 2 6.86 -19.73 -16.40
N THR A 3 6.34 -19.90 -15.20
CA THR A 3 5.34 -19.09 -14.51
C THR A 3 5.72 -17.62 -14.42
N ASP A 4 4.77 -16.75 -14.74
CA ASP A 4 4.48 -15.46 -14.10
C ASP A 4 5.66 -14.51 -13.84
N GLN A 5 6.16 -13.87 -14.90
CA GLN A 5 6.61 -12.48 -14.74
C GLN A 5 5.45 -11.56 -15.10
N PRO A 6 4.82 -10.85 -14.15
CA PRO A 6 3.90 -9.77 -14.50
C PRO A 6 4.68 -8.75 -15.35
N ARG A 7 4.06 -8.17 -16.39
CA ARG A 7 4.67 -7.10 -17.20
C ARG A 7 5.26 -6.05 -16.25
N GLU A 8 6.58 -5.95 -16.20
CA GLU A 8 7.27 -4.95 -15.39
C GLU A 8 6.95 -3.58 -15.98
N THR A 9 6.73 -2.57 -15.13
CA THR A 9 6.56 -1.19 -15.60
C THR A 9 7.91 -0.68 -16.10
N GLU A 10 7.93 0.36 -16.95
CA GLU A 10 9.18 1.02 -17.40
C GLU A 10 10.09 1.36 -16.20
N PHE A 11 9.48 1.87 -15.12
CA PHE A 11 10.17 2.13 -13.86
C PHE A 11 10.75 0.87 -13.21
N GLY A 12 9.96 -0.21 -13.13
CA GLY A 12 10.40 -1.49 -12.58
C GLY A 12 11.58 -2.09 -13.35
N GLU A 13 11.53 -2.06 -14.67
CA GLU A 13 12.61 -2.55 -15.53
C GLU A 13 13.92 -1.80 -15.31
N LEU A 14 13.87 -0.48 -15.14
CA LEU A 14 15.06 0.34 -14.82
C LEU A 14 15.65 -0.06 -13.47
N LEU A 15 14.81 -0.22 -12.44
CA LEU A 15 15.28 -0.63 -11.12
C LEU A 15 15.86 -2.06 -11.13
N VAL A 16 15.26 -2.97 -11.89
CA VAL A 16 15.79 -4.33 -12.08
C VAL A 16 17.14 -4.30 -12.78
N LYS A 17 17.36 -3.43 -13.76
CA LYS A 17 18.68 -3.25 -14.40
C LYS A 17 19.73 -2.81 -13.39
N ILE A 18 19.41 -1.82 -12.54
CA ILE A 18 20.29 -1.35 -11.46
C ILE A 18 20.61 -2.48 -10.48
N ILE A 19 19.60 -3.24 -10.03
CA ILE A 19 19.78 -4.37 -9.10
C ILE A 19 20.64 -5.48 -9.68
N LYS A 20 20.46 -5.80 -10.97
CA LYS A 20 21.20 -6.86 -11.66
C LYS A 20 22.65 -6.46 -11.93
N LYS A 21 22.90 -5.19 -12.23
CA LYS A 21 24.22 -4.67 -12.59
C LYS A 21 24.55 -3.40 -11.79
N PRO A 22 24.65 -3.50 -10.46
CA PRO A 22 24.85 -2.32 -9.64
C PRO A 22 26.27 -1.79 -9.81
N TYR A 23 26.39 -0.48 -9.92
CA TYR A 23 27.63 0.22 -9.66
C TYR A 23 27.87 0.27 -8.15
N ILE A 24 29.10 0.03 -7.69
CA ILE A 24 29.46 0.16 -6.27
C ILE A 24 30.27 1.45 -6.07
N PRO A 25 29.76 2.42 -5.28
CA PRO A 25 30.47 3.65 -4.99
C PRO A 25 31.89 3.43 -4.52
N VAL A 26 32.84 4.24 -5.01
CA VAL A 26 34.25 4.19 -4.60
C VAL A 26 34.42 4.47 -3.11
N SER A 27 33.59 5.36 -2.57
CA SER A 27 33.65 5.82 -1.19
C SER A 27 32.35 5.46 -0.46
N LYS A 28 32.49 5.03 0.79
CA LYS A 28 31.36 4.63 1.65
C LYS A 28 30.56 5.83 2.16
N GLU A 29 31.12 7.04 2.07
CA GLU A 29 30.45 8.29 2.44
C GLU A 29 29.25 8.58 1.54
N VAL A 30 29.23 8.02 0.32
CA VAL A 30 28.07 8.06 -0.58
C VAL A 30 26.92 7.17 -0.09
N LEU A 31 27.21 6.20 0.77
CA LEU A 31 26.24 5.25 1.32
C LEU A 31 25.55 5.76 2.61
N VAL A 32 25.51 7.08 2.81
CA VAL A 32 24.91 7.69 4.01
C VAL A 32 23.48 8.12 3.71
N HIS A 33 22.49 7.49 4.36
CA HIS A 33 21.06 7.76 4.11
C HIS A 33 20.23 7.91 5.39
N PRO A 34 19.26 8.85 5.43
CA PRO A 34 18.43 9.09 6.63
C PRO A 34 17.36 8.01 6.85
N SER A 35 17.40 7.25 7.95
CA SER A 35 16.41 6.22 8.32
C SER A 35 14.97 6.58 7.91
N PRO A 36 14.19 5.65 7.31
CA PRO A 36 12.85 5.94 6.80
C PRO A 36 11.86 6.39 7.90
N THR A 37 12.12 6.02 9.16
CA THR A 37 11.37 6.48 10.32
C THR A 37 12.28 7.29 11.26
N PRO A 38 11.83 8.48 11.72
CA PRO A 38 12.51 9.18 12.81
C PRO A 38 12.34 8.39 14.10
N ASN A 39 13.34 8.40 14.98
CA ASN A 39 13.30 7.65 16.23
C ASN A 39 12.14 8.09 17.14
N LYS A 40 11.74 9.36 17.05
CA LYS A 40 10.60 9.97 17.75
C LYS A 40 9.99 11.08 16.89
N PRO A 41 8.69 11.40 17.07
CA PRO A 41 8.08 12.56 16.43
C PRO A 41 8.89 13.83 16.75
N GLY A 42 9.26 14.61 15.73
CA GLY A 42 10.03 15.85 15.86
C GLY A 42 11.55 15.69 15.97
N GLN A 43 12.10 14.48 15.95
CA GLN A 43 13.55 14.27 15.88
C GLN A 43 14.05 14.11 14.43
N PRO A 44 15.29 14.54 14.13
CA PRO A 44 15.90 14.31 12.84
C PRO A 44 16.06 12.80 12.59
N HIS A 45 15.95 12.41 11.32
CA HIS A 45 16.15 11.03 10.90
C HIS A 45 17.58 10.57 11.24
N ARG A 46 17.71 9.38 11.82
CA ARG A 46 19.01 8.78 12.10
C ARG A 46 19.69 8.41 10.78
N LEU A 47 20.90 8.92 10.52
CA LEU A 47 21.66 8.52 9.34
C LEU A 47 22.16 7.07 9.48
N ARG A 48 21.83 6.22 8.51
CA ARG A 48 22.39 4.89 8.34
C ARG A 48 23.65 5.00 7.48
N GLN A 49 24.75 4.42 7.97
CA GLN A 49 26.08 4.51 7.36
C GLN A 49 26.76 3.15 7.42
N SER A 50 27.74 2.91 6.55
CA SER A 50 28.56 1.70 6.63
C SER A 50 29.36 1.67 7.94
N LYS A 51 29.31 0.53 8.64
CA LYS A 51 30.09 0.25 9.86
C LYS A 51 31.55 -0.12 9.54
N LEU A 52 31.85 -0.40 8.28
CA LEU A 52 33.18 -0.82 7.86
C LEU A 52 34.20 0.30 7.99
N SER A 53 35.45 -0.05 8.25
CA SER A 53 36.58 0.86 8.02
C SER A 53 36.72 1.16 6.52
N ASN A 54 37.44 2.23 6.15
CA ASN A 54 37.64 2.55 4.72
C ASN A 54 38.38 1.43 3.97
N HIS A 55 39.29 0.75 4.66
CA HIS A 55 40.00 -0.40 4.11
C HIS A 55 39.07 -1.60 3.90
N ALA A 56 38.30 -1.98 4.93
CA ALA A 56 37.35 -3.10 4.83
C ALA A 56 36.26 -2.84 3.78
N TYR A 57 35.82 -1.60 3.63
CA TYR A 57 34.90 -1.21 2.56
C TYR A 57 35.52 -1.39 1.17
N ALA A 58 36.79 -0.98 0.99
CA ALA A 58 37.49 -1.15 -0.28
C ALA A 58 37.63 -2.64 -0.66
N GLU A 59 37.93 -3.50 0.31
CA GLU A 59 38.00 -4.96 0.11
C GLU A 59 36.63 -5.54 -0.28
N ALA A 60 35.56 -5.16 0.45
CA ALA A 60 34.20 -5.58 0.14
C ALA A 60 33.77 -5.11 -1.26
N ARG A 61 34.09 -3.86 -1.62
CA ARG A 61 33.85 -3.31 -2.96
C ARG A 61 34.59 -4.10 -4.03
N GLU A 62 35.88 -4.39 -3.84
CA GLU A 62 36.67 -5.14 -4.81
C GLU A 62 36.09 -6.54 -5.03
N LYS A 63 35.78 -7.25 -3.93
CA LYS A 63 35.11 -8.55 -3.96
C LYS A 63 33.83 -8.52 -4.80
N TRP A 64 32.92 -7.59 -4.51
CA TRP A 64 31.64 -7.54 -5.20
C TRP A 64 31.74 -7.03 -6.63
N THR A 65 32.66 -6.11 -6.91
CA THR A 65 32.96 -5.67 -8.28
C THR A 65 33.40 -6.85 -9.15
N LYS A 66 34.26 -7.75 -8.61
CA LYS A 66 34.65 -9.00 -9.30
C LYS A 66 33.45 -9.92 -9.53
N ILE A 67 32.64 -10.18 -8.50
CA ILE A 67 31.44 -11.03 -8.62
C ILE A 67 30.47 -10.50 -9.67
N ILE A 68 30.25 -9.18 -9.71
CA ILE A 68 29.36 -8.53 -10.69
C ILE A 68 29.95 -8.67 -12.10
N ALA A 69 31.24 -8.43 -12.26
CA ALA A 69 31.92 -8.58 -13.54
C ALA A 69 31.86 -10.03 -14.06
N GLU A 70 32.19 -11.01 -13.22
CA GLU A 70 32.11 -12.44 -13.54
C GLU A 70 30.72 -12.86 -13.97
N ARG A 71 29.70 -12.37 -13.25
CA ARG A 71 28.32 -12.66 -13.64
C ARG A 71 27.97 -12.00 -14.95
N ASN A 72 28.40 -10.78 -15.22
CA ASN A 72 28.09 -10.05 -16.45
C ASN A 72 28.92 -10.46 -17.68
N LEU A 73 29.74 -11.52 -17.61
CA LEU A 73 30.60 -11.98 -18.72
C LEU A 73 29.83 -12.44 -19.96
N TYR A 74 28.60 -12.93 -19.80
CA TYR A 74 27.81 -13.48 -20.91
C TYR A 74 26.62 -12.58 -21.27
N PRO A 75 26.27 -12.44 -22.57
CA PRO A 75 25.10 -11.66 -23.02
C PRO A 75 23.78 -12.10 -22.35
N ASP A 76 23.64 -13.40 -22.09
CA ASP A 76 22.46 -13.99 -21.42
C ASP A 76 22.54 -13.94 -19.89
N SER A 77 23.56 -13.27 -19.34
CA SER A 77 23.71 -13.13 -17.90
C SER A 77 22.54 -12.40 -17.28
N HIS A 78 21.91 -13.07 -16.32
CA HIS A 78 20.87 -12.49 -15.48
C HIS A 78 21.39 -11.50 -14.42
N GLY A 79 22.72 -11.26 -14.34
CA GLY A 79 23.34 -10.39 -13.34
C GLY A 79 23.17 -10.92 -11.90
N LEU A 80 23.07 -10.00 -10.94
CA LEU A 80 22.73 -10.33 -9.55
C LEU A 80 21.23 -10.64 -9.41
N SER A 81 20.91 -11.64 -8.58
CA SER A 81 19.55 -11.81 -8.06
C SER A 81 19.27 -10.84 -6.91
N TYR A 82 18.01 -10.65 -6.54
CA TYR A 82 17.62 -9.87 -5.35
C TYR A 82 18.36 -10.34 -4.08
N ASP A 83 18.48 -11.65 -3.88
CA ASP A 83 19.19 -12.20 -2.72
C ASP A 83 20.66 -11.81 -2.69
N MET A 84 21.31 -11.84 -3.86
CA MET A 84 22.71 -11.44 -3.98
C MET A 84 22.90 -9.94 -3.86
N PHE A 85 21.99 -9.14 -4.41
CA PHE A 85 21.98 -7.71 -4.19
C PHE A 85 21.85 -7.38 -2.71
N MET A 86 20.87 -7.98 -2.00
CA MET A 86 20.72 -7.79 -0.56
C MET A 86 21.94 -8.27 0.24
N LYS A 87 22.61 -9.33 -0.21
CA LYS A 87 23.87 -9.80 0.38
C LYS A 87 25.01 -8.81 0.16
N MET A 88 25.12 -8.24 -1.03
CA MET A 88 26.09 -7.18 -1.34
C MET A 88 25.88 -5.98 -0.42
N LEU A 89 24.64 -5.52 -0.25
CA LEU A 89 24.33 -4.42 0.65
C LEU A 89 24.78 -4.70 2.08
N ARG A 90 24.49 -5.90 2.60
CA ARG A 90 24.94 -6.33 3.94
C ARG A 90 26.45 -6.27 4.08
N ASP A 91 27.17 -6.87 3.13
CA ASP A 91 28.63 -6.89 3.11
C ASP A 91 29.18 -5.45 3.07
N LEU A 92 28.64 -4.55 2.24
CA LEU A 92 29.11 -3.17 2.11
C LEU A 92 28.82 -2.29 3.36
N TYR A 93 27.76 -2.60 4.10
CA TYR A 93 27.40 -1.89 5.33
C TYR A 93 28.02 -2.50 6.60
N GLY A 94 28.61 -3.70 6.53
CA GLY A 94 29.11 -4.43 7.68
C GLY A 94 27.97 -4.92 8.59
N CYS A 95 26.87 -5.37 7.99
CA CYS A 95 25.69 -5.89 8.68
C CYS A 95 25.57 -7.39 8.44
N ASP A 96 25.91 -8.19 9.45
CA ASP A 96 25.84 -9.65 9.36
C ASP A 96 24.41 -10.19 9.49
N ASP A 97 23.54 -9.48 10.22
CA ASP A 97 22.13 -9.83 10.40
C ASP A 97 21.22 -9.06 9.41
N VAL A 98 20.27 -9.78 8.79
CA VAL A 98 19.23 -9.21 7.92
C VAL A 98 18.27 -8.29 8.69
N ARG A 99 18.15 -8.50 10.00
CA ARG A 99 17.30 -7.71 10.91
C ARG A 99 18.06 -6.56 11.58
N ASP A 100 19.33 -6.34 11.22
CA ASP A 100 20.13 -5.26 11.79
C ASP A 100 19.41 -3.92 11.55
N PRO A 101 19.11 -3.13 12.60
CA PRO A 101 18.41 -1.85 12.46
C PRO A 101 19.20 -0.83 11.64
N GLU A 102 20.50 -1.04 11.42
CA GLU A 102 21.35 -0.24 10.56
C GLU A 102 21.25 -0.61 9.08
N MET A 103 20.59 -1.72 8.72
CA MET A 103 20.35 -2.07 7.32
C MET A 103 19.56 -0.96 6.65
N PRO A 104 20.09 -0.33 5.58
CA PRO A 104 19.52 0.88 5.00
C PRO A 104 18.18 0.66 4.32
N ILE A 105 17.96 -0.52 3.75
CA ILE A 105 16.77 -0.93 3.03
C ILE A 105 16.49 -2.42 3.29
N THR A 106 15.22 -2.82 3.25
CA THR A 106 14.82 -4.24 3.34
C THR A 106 14.49 -4.82 1.97
N ARG A 107 14.43 -6.15 1.87
CA ARG A 107 14.05 -6.82 0.60
C ARG A 107 12.65 -6.38 0.15
N GLU A 108 11.72 -6.28 1.10
CA GLU A 108 10.34 -5.89 0.85
C GLU A 108 10.28 -4.46 0.29
N ALA A 109 11.09 -3.55 0.82
CA ALA A 109 11.18 -2.17 0.33
C ALA A 109 11.71 -2.11 -1.12
N VAL A 110 12.74 -2.89 -1.45
CA VAL A 110 13.24 -2.99 -2.84
C VAL A 110 12.16 -3.58 -3.76
N ASN A 111 11.50 -4.65 -3.31
CA ASN A 111 10.45 -5.31 -4.08
C ASN A 111 9.25 -4.37 -4.34
N HIS A 112 8.84 -3.62 -3.32
CA HIS A 112 7.79 -2.62 -3.45
C HIS A 112 8.15 -1.53 -4.46
N LEU A 113 9.40 -1.07 -4.45
CA LEU A 113 9.86 -0.02 -5.36
C LEU A 113 9.90 -0.52 -6.82
N VAL A 114 10.40 -1.73 -7.07
CA VAL A 114 10.39 -2.32 -8.41
C VAL A 114 8.97 -2.47 -8.96
N HIS A 115 8.01 -2.76 -8.10
CA HIS A 115 6.63 -2.99 -8.51
C HIS A 115 5.73 -1.76 -8.41
N THR A 116 6.30 -0.56 -8.24
CA THR A 116 5.55 0.69 -8.27
C THR A 116 4.78 0.83 -9.59
N GLY A 117 3.49 1.13 -9.45
CA GLY A 117 2.54 1.28 -10.57
C GLY A 117 2.19 0.01 -11.32
N ASN A 118 2.55 -1.18 -10.80
CA ASN A 118 2.11 -2.43 -11.40
C ASN A 118 0.67 -2.80 -10.96
N PRO A 119 -0.32 -2.86 -11.87
CA PRO A 119 -1.71 -3.21 -11.54
C PRO A 119 -1.89 -4.67 -11.11
N GLY A 120 -0.96 -5.56 -11.47
CA GLY A 120 -1.00 -6.98 -11.08
C GLY A 120 -0.59 -7.24 -9.63
N ILE A 121 0.05 -6.27 -8.97
CA ILE A 121 0.51 -6.42 -7.58
C ILE A 121 -0.44 -5.70 -6.62
N LYS A 122 -1.15 -6.48 -5.80
CA LYS A 122 -2.02 -5.97 -4.74
C LYS A 122 -1.19 -5.53 -3.52
N SER A 123 -0.45 -4.42 -3.64
CA SER A 123 0.24 -3.79 -2.51
C SER A 123 -0.14 -2.32 -2.41
N LYS A 124 -0.36 -1.81 -1.18
CA LYS A 124 -0.54 -0.37 -0.91
C LYS A 124 0.68 0.44 -1.36
N ALA A 125 1.86 -0.17 -1.41
CA ALA A 125 3.09 0.45 -1.88
C ALA A 125 3.16 0.62 -3.42
N ALA A 126 2.28 -0.02 -4.18
CA ALA A 126 2.23 0.14 -5.63
C ALA A 126 1.72 1.53 -6.08
N ALA A 127 1.21 2.35 -5.15
CA ALA A 127 0.60 3.65 -5.42
C ALA A 127 1.50 4.86 -5.06
N THR A 128 2.73 4.64 -4.60
CA THR A 128 3.66 5.73 -4.27
C THR A 128 5.10 5.37 -4.64
N VAL A 129 5.87 6.38 -5.07
CA VAL A 129 7.33 6.28 -5.18
C VAL A 129 7.87 6.58 -3.79
N GLN A 130 8.48 5.59 -3.15
CA GLN A 130 9.09 5.79 -1.85
C GLN A 130 10.45 6.47 -2.03
N ASP A 131 10.45 7.82 -2.08
CA ASP A 131 11.62 8.66 -2.35
C ASP A 131 12.88 8.21 -1.61
N TYR A 132 12.76 7.88 -0.32
CA TYR A 132 13.88 7.40 0.49
C TYR A 132 14.53 6.12 -0.07
N ASN A 133 13.70 5.13 -0.42
CA ASN A 133 14.20 3.87 -0.98
C ASN A 133 14.76 4.08 -2.39
N LEU A 134 14.17 4.99 -3.16
CA LEU A 134 14.69 5.34 -4.48
C LEU A 134 16.05 6.05 -4.38
N GLN A 135 16.20 7.03 -3.49
CA GLN A 135 17.48 7.69 -3.23
C GLN A 135 18.57 6.69 -2.87
N PHE A 136 18.24 5.69 -2.04
CA PHE A 136 19.16 4.62 -1.70
C PHE A 136 19.59 3.80 -2.93
N ILE A 137 18.63 3.35 -3.75
CA ILE A 137 18.94 2.57 -4.97
C ILE A 137 19.76 3.39 -5.97
N CYS A 138 19.55 4.71 -6.04
CA CYS A 138 20.31 5.61 -6.92
C CYS A 138 21.81 5.60 -6.64
N CYS A 139 22.24 5.30 -5.40
CA CYS A 139 23.67 5.19 -5.09
C CYS A 139 24.36 4.04 -5.84
N PHE A 140 23.58 3.09 -6.37
CA PHE A 140 24.11 1.92 -7.08
C PHE A 140 24.03 2.04 -8.60
N THR A 141 23.87 3.26 -9.13
CA THR A 141 23.93 3.52 -10.57
C THR A 141 24.70 4.81 -10.88
N GLN A 142 25.32 4.86 -12.06
CA GLN A 142 25.89 6.08 -12.64
C GLN A 142 25.09 6.52 -13.88
N GLU A 143 24.17 5.69 -14.36
CA GLU A 143 23.45 5.90 -15.62
C GLU A 143 22.23 6.79 -15.42
N HIS A 144 21.60 6.72 -14.23
CA HIS A 144 20.36 7.42 -13.95
C HIS A 144 20.48 8.30 -12.70
N SER A 145 19.96 9.51 -12.79
CA SER A 145 19.86 10.41 -11.63
C SER A 145 18.61 10.11 -10.79
N PHE A 146 18.62 10.54 -9.52
CA PHE A 146 17.44 10.44 -8.66
C PHE A 146 16.22 11.17 -9.27
N ALA A 147 16.42 12.38 -9.81
CA ALA A 147 15.35 13.17 -10.41
C ALA A 147 14.74 12.47 -11.63
N GLU A 148 15.58 11.85 -12.46
CA GLU A 148 15.15 11.10 -13.64
C GLU A 148 14.32 9.87 -13.25
N LEU A 149 14.83 9.02 -12.36
CA LEU A 149 14.09 7.83 -11.92
C LEU A 149 12.80 8.20 -11.21
N LYS A 150 12.80 9.29 -10.42
CA LYS A 150 11.60 9.80 -9.76
C LYS A 150 10.55 10.24 -10.77
N ALA A 151 10.95 10.98 -11.80
CA ALA A 151 10.04 11.42 -12.86
C ALA A 151 9.42 10.23 -13.61
N VAL A 152 10.21 9.20 -13.92
CA VAL A 152 9.69 7.96 -14.55
C VAL A 152 8.71 7.25 -13.61
N GLY A 153 9.05 7.12 -12.33
CA GLY A 153 8.18 6.49 -11.32
C GLY A 153 6.86 7.24 -11.13
N GLU A 154 6.90 8.58 -11.04
CA GLU A 154 5.70 9.43 -10.92
C GLU A 154 4.81 9.36 -12.17
N LYS A 155 5.40 9.30 -13.37
CA LYS A 155 4.66 9.09 -14.62
C LYS A 155 3.92 7.75 -14.60
N VAL A 156 4.61 6.66 -14.27
CA VAL A 156 4.01 5.32 -14.18
C VAL A 156 2.91 5.27 -13.11
N LEU A 157 3.08 5.98 -11.99
CA LEU A 157 2.03 6.11 -10.98
C LEU A 157 0.81 6.88 -11.47
N ALA A 158 1.02 7.99 -12.18
CA ALA A 158 -0.07 8.76 -12.76
C ALA A 158 -0.87 7.89 -13.75
N GLU A 159 -0.19 7.10 -14.59
CA GLU A 159 -0.80 6.13 -15.49
C GLU A 159 -1.58 5.05 -14.72
N TYR A 160 -1.00 4.47 -13.67
CA TYR A 160 -1.67 3.51 -12.79
C TYR A 160 -2.95 4.09 -12.17
N HIS A 161 -2.89 5.32 -11.66
CA HIS A 161 -4.06 6.00 -11.09
C HIS A 161 -5.10 6.34 -12.14
N ASN A 162 -4.68 6.76 -13.33
CA ASN A 162 -5.59 7.02 -14.45
C ASN A 162 -6.28 5.73 -14.89
N GLN A 163 -5.57 4.61 -15.03
CA GLN A 163 -6.15 3.30 -15.33
C GLN A 163 -7.17 2.87 -14.27
N LYS A 164 -6.85 3.03 -12.98
CA LYS A 164 -7.78 2.78 -11.88
C LYS A 164 -9.00 3.70 -11.91
N ARG A 165 -8.83 4.96 -12.33
CA ARG A 165 -9.92 5.92 -12.50
C ARG A 165 -10.80 5.57 -13.70
N THR A 166 -10.24 5.18 -14.84
CA THR A 166 -10.99 4.76 -16.04
C THR A 166 -11.65 3.39 -15.90
N ALA A 167 -11.09 2.48 -15.08
CA ALA A 167 -11.73 1.20 -14.75
C ALA A 167 -12.96 1.36 -13.84
N LYS A 168 -13.07 2.49 -13.12
CA LYS A 168 -14.35 2.97 -12.59
C LYS A 168 -15.00 3.81 -13.68
N ALA A 169 -15.90 3.24 -14.47
CA ALA A 169 -16.79 4.03 -15.31
C ALA A 169 -17.60 4.99 -14.41
N VAL A 170 -17.09 6.21 -14.26
CA VAL A 170 -17.79 7.32 -13.62
C VAL A 170 -18.22 8.21 -14.76
N GLU A 171 -19.53 8.34 -14.95
CA GLU A 171 -20.11 9.27 -15.91
C GLU A 171 -19.51 10.68 -15.71
N PRO A 172 -19.17 11.39 -16.79
CA PRO A 172 -18.50 12.67 -16.67
C PRO A 172 -19.46 13.70 -16.06
N VAL A 173 -19.24 14.04 -14.79
CA VAL A 173 -19.90 15.18 -14.15
C VAL A 173 -19.43 16.45 -14.87
N LYS A 174 -20.37 17.12 -15.54
CA LYS A 174 -20.19 18.48 -16.06
C LYS A 174 -19.71 19.38 -14.91
N LEU A 175 -18.45 19.79 -14.95
CA LEU A 175 -17.94 20.84 -14.06
C LEU A 175 -18.52 22.18 -14.52
N SER A 176 -19.63 22.62 -13.91
CA SER A 176 -19.94 24.04 -13.85
C SER A 176 -18.97 24.67 -12.85
N LEU A 177 -18.00 25.42 -13.36
CA LEU A 177 -17.16 26.29 -12.53
C LEU A 177 -18.03 27.44 -12.04
N ASP A 178 -18.57 27.31 -10.83
CA ASP A 178 -19.08 28.44 -10.06
C ASP A 178 -18.23 28.57 -8.79
N PHE A 179 -17.49 29.67 -8.69
CA PHE A 179 -16.53 29.97 -7.62
C PHE A 179 -17.17 30.76 -6.48
N SER A 180 -18.44 30.57 -6.20
CA SER A 180 -19.06 31.08 -4.98
C SER A 180 -18.72 30.14 -3.81
N LEU A 181 -17.58 30.39 -3.17
CA LEU A 181 -17.29 29.93 -1.81
C LEU A 181 -18.45 30.34 -0.89
N HIS A 182 -19.31 29.39 -0.53
CA HIS A 182 -20.05 29.51 0.72
C HIS A 182 -19.15 28.94 1.81
N GLN A 183 -18.50 29.87 2.53
CA GLN A 183 -17.92 29.62 3.84
C GLN A 183 -19.04 29.20 4.79
N ASN A 184 -19.38 27.91 4.80
CA ASN A 184 -20.13 27.34 5.90
C ASN A 184 -19.12 26.77 6.89
N ASN A 185 -18.86 27.56 7.94
CA ASN A 185 -18.26 27.11 9.18
C ASN A 185 -19.21 26.08 9.84
N ILE A 186 -19.19 24.84 9.34
CA ILE A 186 -19.82 23.73 10.03
C ILE A 186 -18.75 23.14 10.96
N PRO A 187 -18.95 23.17 12.28
CA PRO A 187 -18.02 22.52 13.21
C PRO A 187 -17.95 21.04 12.86
N ARG A 188 -16.75 20.49 12.87
CA ARG A 188 -16.41 19.11 12.41
C ARG A 188 -17.00 17.99 13.27
N GLU A 189 -17.92 18.32 14.17
CA GLU A 189 -18.49 17.41 15.14
C GLU A 189 -19.92 17.09 14.67
N ASP A 190 -20.15 15.79 14.44
CA ASP A 190 -21.43 15.14 14.09
C ASP A 190 -21.84 15.05 12.62
N LEU A 191 -20.89 14.93 11.69
CA LEU A 191 -21.17 14.44 10.34
C LEU A 191 -21.15 12.90 10.31
N TYR A 192 -22.29 12.27 10.02
CA TYR A 192 -22.43 10.81 9.98
C TYR A 192 -22.50 10.29 8.53
N MET A 193 -22.01 9.08 8.28
CA MET A 193 -22.01 8.47 6.95
C MET A 193 -23.22 7.53 6.81
N SER A 194 -24.09 7.82 5.83
CA SER A 194 -25.23 6.96 5.49
C SER A 194 -24.81 5.79 4.58
N HIS A 195 -25.64 4.75 4.48
CA HIS A 195 -25.44 3.55 3.64
C HIS A 195 -25.20 3.80 2.12
N LYS A 196 -25.31 5.05 1.62
CA LYS A 196 -25.08 5.43 0.21
C LYS A 196 -23.90 6.39 0.01
N ASP A 197 -22.92 6.37 0.93
CA ASP A 197 -21.77 7.29 0.92
C ASP A 197 -22.15 8.78 0.97
N LYS A 198 -23.38 9.11 1.38
CA LYS A 198 -23.80 10.50 1.59
C LYS A 198 -23.56 10.86 3.04
N ILE A 199 -22.76 11.91 3.25
CA ILE A 199 -22.64 12.56 4.55
C ILE A 199 -24.01 13.16 4.88
N THR A 200 -24.53 12.83 6.06
CA THR A 200 -25.82 13.30 6.56
C THR A 200 -25.68 13.80 7.98
N ASP A 201 -26.41 14.87 8.28
CA ASP A 201 -26.55 15.44 9.62
C ASP A 201 -27.71 14.75 10.37
N ASP A 202 -28.51 13.96 9.65
CA ASP A 202 -29.57 13.13 10.22
C ASP A 202 -29.00 11.86 10.85
N LYS A 203 -28.85 11.92 12.17
CA LYS A 203 -28.37 10.83 13.01
C LYS A 203 -29.27 9.59 12.96
N GLU A 204 -30.58 9.73 12.76
CA GLU A 204 -31.48 8.57 12.68
C GLU A 204 -31.29 7.82 11.36
N SER A 205 -31.14 8.55 10.24
CA SER A 205 -30.82 7.96 8.94
C SER A 205 -29.44 7.28 8.89
N ALA A 206 -28.48 7.75 9.68
CA ALA A 206 -27.14 7.15 9.77
C ALA A 206 -27.07 5.96 10.73
N ASN A 207 -27.97 5.89 11.72
CA ASN A 207 -28.04 4.82 12.72
C ASN A 207 -29.05 3.72 12.36
N ASN A 208 -29.38 3.55 11.08
CA ASN A 208 -30.15 2.38 10.64
C ASN A 208 -29.23 1.17 10.42
N LEU A 209 -29.82 -0.03 10.49
CA LEU A 209 -29.06 -1.28 10.45
C LEU A 209 -28.20 -1.40 9.18
N ARG A 210 -28.76 -1.03 8.02
CA ARG A 210 -28.05 -1.05 6.73
C ARG A 210 -26.81 -0.15 6.76
N SER A 211 -26.90 1.04 7.35
CA SER A 211 -25.78 1.97 7.47
C SER A 211 -24.73 1.45 8.45
N LEU A 212 -25.12 0.82 9.56
CA LEU A 212 -24.17 0.19 10.48
C LEU A 212 -23.40 -0.96 9.82
N ILE A 213 -24.09 -1.86 9.12
CA ILE A 213 -23.46 -2.96 8.39
C ILE A 213 -22.51 -2.40 7.33
N TYR A 214 -22.97 -1.42 6.54
CA TYR A 214 -22.17 -0.80 5.50
C TYR A 214 -20.91 -0.11 6.05
N ASN A 215 -21.06 0.68 7.11
CA ASN A 215 -19.94 1.35 7.76
C ASN A 215 -18.93 0.34 8.33
N LYS A 216 -19.42 -0.76 8.90
CA LYS A 216 -18.55 -1.82 9.42
C LYS A 216 -17.82 -2.57 8.30
N ILE A 217 -18.44 -2.76 7.13
CA ILE A 217 -17.78 -3.28 5.93
C ILE A 217 -16.69 -2.32 5.44
N GLN A 218 -16.95 -1.00 5.42
CA GLN A 218 -15.93 -0.02 5.02
C GLN A 218 -14.75 0.02 6.01
N GLU A 219 -15.03 -0.10 7.31
CA GLU A 219 -14.01 -0.05 8.35
C GLU A 219 -13.16 -1.33 8.43
N LYS A 220 -13.80 -2.51 8.43
CA LYS A 220 -13.15 -3.80 8.71
C LYS A 220 -13.00 -4.70 7.48
N GLY A 221 -13.66 -4.38 6.37
CA GLY A 221 -13.75 -5.21 5.17
C GLY A 221 -14.81 -6.31 5.27
N SER A 222 -15.37 -6.75 4.14
CA SER A 222 -16.44 -7.75 4.09
C SER A 222 -16.04 -9.13 4.65
N HIS A 223 -14.76 -9.50 4.55
CA HIS A 223 -14.22 -10.74 5.14
C HIS A 223 -14.29 -10.79 6.67
N TYR A 224 -14.55 -9.66 7.34
CA TYR A 224 -14.76 -9.61 8.79
C TYR A 224 -15.96 -10.47 9.22
N PHE A 225 -17.05 -10.46 8.45
CA PHE A 225 -18.28 -11.20 8.74
C PHE A 225 -18.15 -12.71 8.49
N LEU A 226 -17.23 -13.12 7.60
CA LEU A 226 -16.95 -14.54 7.33
C LEU A 226 -16.40 -15.28 8.55
N ARG A 227 -15.75 -14.57 9.49
CA ARG A 227 -15.15 -15.18 10.69
C ARG A 227 -16.19 -15.70 11.68
N SER A 228 -17.46 -15.29 11.53
CA SER A 228 -18.56 -15.67 12.40
C SER A 228 -19.60 -16.56 11.69
N ASN A 229 -19.19 -17.28 10.63
CA ASN A 229 -20.04 -18.17 9.83
C ASN A 229 -21.26 -17.49 9.17
N ILE A 230 -21.27 -16.16 9.04
CA ILE A 230 -22.31 -15.46 8.29
C ILE A 230 -21.95 -15.51 6.80
N PRO A 231 -22.83 -16.03 5.92
CA PRO A 231 -22.60 -15.98 4.48
C PRO A 231 -22.49 -14.54 3.99
N LEU A 232 -21.48 -14.24 3.18
CA LEU A 232 -21.30 -12.92 2.57
C LEU A 232 -22.51 -12.46 1.76
N GLU A 233 -23.14 -13.40 1.07
CA GLU A 233 -24.36 -13.15 0.29
C GLU A 233 -25.48 -12.57 1.16
N GLU A 234 -25.62 -13.06 2.39
CA GLU A 234 -26.66 -12.64 3.33
C GLU A 234 -26.40 -11.24 3.91
N ILE A 235 -25.13 -10.87 4.09
CA ILE A 235 -24.73 -9.51 4.45
C ILE A 235 -25.06 -8.52 3.32
N PHE A 236 -24.86 -8.94 2.06
CA PHE A 236 -25.18 -8.09 0.91
C PHE A 236 -26.68 -7.96 0.69
N THR A 237 -27.47 -9.02 0.88
CA THR A 237 -28.94 -8.93 0.81
C THR A 237 -29.48 -8.03 1.91
N LEU A 238 -28.94 -8.10 3.14
CA LEU A 238 -29.32 -7.18 4.22
C LEU A 238 -29.15 -5.69 3.89
N ILE A 239 -28.17 -5.35 3.04
CA ILE A 239 -27.89 -3.98 2.62
C ILE A 239 -28.72 -3.58 1.39
N ALA A 240 -28.91 -4.51 0.44
CA ALA A 240 -29.41 -4.21 -0.90
C ALA A 240 -30.90 -4.52 -1.09
N ASP A 241 -31.41 -5.54 -0.42
CA ASP A 241 -32.79 -5.99 -0.62
C ASP A 241 -33.73 -5.26 0.33
N GLU A 242 -34.90 -4.89 -0.18
CA GLU A 242 -35.98 -4.33 0.64
C GLU A 242 -36.43 -5.33 1.71
N ASN A 243 -36.46 -6.63 1.37
CA ASN A 243 -36.91 -7.73 2.23
C ASN A 243 -35.86 -8.85 2.39
N PRO A 244 -34.78 -8.60 3.14
CA PRO A 244 -33.71 -9.57 3.28
C PRO A 244 -34.16 -10.75 4.15
N LYS A 245 -33.98 -11.96 3.62
CA LYS A 245 -34.05 -13.18 4.44
C LYS A 245 -32.68 -13.41 5.07
N PHE A 246 -32.67 -13.67 6.37
CA PHE A 246 -31.45 -13.99 7.10
C PHE A 246 -31.64 -15.21 8.00
N SER A 247 -30.55 -15.92 8.23
CA SER A 247 -30.47 -17.14 9.00
C SER A 247 -30.43 -16.86 10.49
N LYS A 248 -30.63 -17.91 11.29
CA LYS A 248 -30.54 -17.83 12.75
C LYS A 248 -29.14 -17.42 13.19
N GLU A 249 -28.11 -17.88 12.48
CA GLU A 249 -26.71 -17.55 12.75
C GLU A 249 -26.46 -16.04 12.61
N THR A 250 -27.01 -15.40 11.57
CA THR A 250 -26.90 -13.95 11.38
C THR A 250 -27.58 -13.17 12.49
N LEU A 251 -28.75 -13.60 12.95
CA LEU A 251 -29.44 -12.97 14.09
C LEU A 251 -28.64 -13.09 15.40
N VAL A 252 -27.85 -14.16 15.57
CA VAL A 252 -27.03 -14.39 16.76
C VAL A 252 -25.70 -13.62 16.71
N TYR A 253 -25.03 -13.60 15.56
CA TYR A 253 -23.64 -13.11 15.48
C TYR A 253 -23.51 -11.68 14.95
N LEU A 254 -24.47 -11.19 14.16
CA LEU A 254 -24.39 -9.85 13.57
C LEU A 254 -24.42 -8.71 14.61
N PRO A 255 -25.22 -8.74 15.69
CA PRO A 255 -25.20 -7.68 16.70
C PRO A 255 -23.82 -7.48 17.32
N GLU A 256 -23.16 -8.59 17.69
CA GLU A 256 -21.82 -8.57 18.28
C GLU A 256 -20.79 -8.01 17.29
N LEU A 257 -20.90 -8.37 16.01
CA LEU A 257 -20.02 -7.83 14.95
C LEU A 257 -20.26 -6.35 14.67
N LEU A 258 -21.43 -5.80 15.01
CA LEU A 258 -21.76 -4.39 14.85
C LEU A 258 -21.50 -3.57 16.13
N ASP A 259 -20.98 -4.21 17.18
CA ASP A 259 -20.75 -3.61 18.51
C ASP A 259 -22.05 -3.04 19.13
N ILE A 260 -23.19 -3.68 18.90
CA ILE A 260 -24.51 -3.30 19.45
C ILE A 260 -25.15 -4.44 20.24
N SER A 261 -26.07 -4.11 21.14
CA SER A 261 -26.83 -5.12 21.88
C SER A 261 -27.83 -5.85 20.97
N LEU A 262 -28.19 -7.09 21.33
CA LEU A 262 -29.23 -7.84 20.60
C LEU A 262 -30.58 -7.09 20.62
N GLU A 263 -30.89 -6.41 21.73
CA GLU A 263 -32.11 -5.62 21.90
C GLU A 263 -32.13 -4.42 20.95
N GLU A 264 -31.01 -3.72 20.83
CA GLU A 264 -30.82 -2.62 19.89
C GLU A 264 -30.86 -3.09 18.43
N PHE A 265 -30.25 -4.24 18.13
CA PHE A 265 -30.33 -4.86 16.81
C PHE A 265 -31.77 -5.22 16.40
N ILE A 266 -32.56 -5.82 17.31
CA ILE A 266 -33.98 -6.12 17.07
C ILE A 266 -34.80 -4.82 16.90
N LEU A 267 -34.49 -3.78 17.68
CA LEU A 267 -35.13 -2.48 17.54
C LEU A 267 -34.83 -1.84 16.17
N LEU A 268 -33.60 -1.95 15.69
CA LEU A 268 -33.21 -1.44 14.37
C LEU A 268 -33.82 -2.26 13.22
N LEU A 269 -33.90 -3.58 13.36
CA LEU A 269 -34.61 -4.45 12.41
C LEU A 269 -36.10 -4.10 12.30
N THR A 270 -36.74 -3.74 13.41
CA THR A 270 -38.19 -3.43 13.45
C THR A 270 -38.51 -1.98 13.05
N LYS A 271 -37.55 -1.07 13.15
CA LYS A 271 -37.66 0.34 12.72
C LYS A 271 -37.28 0.58 11.26
N ASP A 272 -36.63 -0.37 10.60
CA ASP A 272 -36.33 -0.30 9.17
C ASP A 272 -37.64 -0.46 8.39
N THR A 273 -38.25 0.67 8.00
CA THR A 273 -39.63 0.76 7.47
C THR A 273 -39.86 0.07 6.13
N ASP A 274 -38.82 -0.53 5.53
CA ASP A 274 -38.89 -1.30 4.29
C ASP A 274 -39.05 -2.82 4.52
N ASN A 275 -39.09 -3.30 5.77
CA ASN A 275 -39.21 -4.72 6.12
C ASN A 275 -40.61 -5.06 6.71
N PRO A 276 -41.60 -5.56 5.93
CA PRO A 276 -42.88 -6.00 6.43
C PRO A 276 -42.81 -7.32 7.23
N SER A 277 -41.61 -7.91 7.40
CA SER A 277 -41.38 -9.09 8.25
C SER A 277 -41.19 -8.74 9.72
N ALA A 278 -41.46 -7.49 10.15
CA ALA A 278 -41.48 -7.05 11.55
C ALA A 278 -42.65 -7.66 12.37
N GLY A 279 -42.94 -8.94 12.13
CA GLY A 279 -43.87 -9.77 12.86
C GLY A 279 -43.57 -11.23 12.57
N PHE A 280 -42.50 -11.74 13.21
CA PHE A 280 -42.09 -13.15 13.36
C PHE A 280 -42.27 -14.10 12.16
#